data_AF-A0A926VXC2-F1
#
_entry.id   AF-A0A926VXC2-F1
#
_cell.length_a   1.000
_cell.length_b   1.000
_cell.length_c   1.000
_cell.angle_alpha   90.00
_cell.angle_beta   90.00
_cell.angle_gamma   90.00
#
_symmetry.space_group_name_H-M   'P 1'
#
loop_
_entity.id
_entity.type
_entity.pdbx_description
1 polymer ?
#
loop_
_entity_poly.entity_id
_entity_poly.type
_entity_poly.pdbx_seq_one_letter_code
_entity_poly.pdbx_strand_id
1 'polypeptide(L)' 'MAGRFEGLSDLEWKLFEDIFPVESEKRGKGMPHAPYRHVLNSLLYILITGCRWCDLPRGDTWASKSSSH' A
#
# COMPACT_ATOMS: atom_id res chain seq x y z
N MET A 1 -22.85 -0.83 10.30
CA MET A 1 -22.26 -0.79 8.94
C MET A 1 -20.77 -0.96 9.10
N ALA A 2 -20.18 -2.02 8.56
CA ALA A 2 -18.72 -2.15 8.58
C ALA A 2 -18.12 -0.93 7.88
N GLY A 3 -17.15 -0.27 8.51
CA GLY A 3 -16.55 0.96 8.02
C GLY A 3 -15.84 0.76 6.68
N ARG A 4 -15.71 1.84 5.91
CA ARG A 4 -14.88 1.86 4.71
C ARG A 4 -13.43 1.57 5.11
N PHE A 5 -12.72 0.77 4.30
CA PHE A 5 -11.29 0.55 4.50
C PHE A 5 -10.51 1.80 4.11
N GLU A 6 -9.81 2.40 5.07
CA GLU A 6 -9.02 3.63 4.90
C GLU A 6 -7.49 3.35 4.94
N GLY A 7 -7.10 2.08 4.84
CA GLY A 7 -5.72 1.62 5.04
C GLY A 7 -5.51 0.98 6.41
N LEU A 8 -4.47 0.17 6.53
CA LEU A 8 -4.08 -0.49 7.77
C LEU A 8 -3.66 0.56 8.81
N SER A 9 -4.14 0.41 10.04
CA SER A 9 -3.58 1.09 11.21
C SER A 9 -2.15 0.63 11.50
N ASP A 10 -1.45 1.34 12.37
CA ASP A 10 -0.08 0.96 12.76
C ASP A 10 -0.03 -0.41 13.43
N LEU A 11 -1.07 -0.76 14.20
CA LEU A 11 -1.18 -2.07 14.85
C LEU A 11 -1.44 -3.17 13.83
N GLU A 12 -2.35 -2.96 12.89
CA GLU A 12 -2.63 -3.97 11.85
C GLU A 12 -1.44 -4.15 10.91
N TRP A 13 -0.67 -3.08 10.65
CA TRP A 13 0.56 -3.16 9.88
C TRP A 13 1.61 -4.09 10.52
N LYS A 14 1.66 -4.17 11.86
CA LYS A 14 2.54 -5.11 12.57
C LYS A 14 2.30 -6.58 12.22
N LEU A 15 1.14 -6.92 11.68
CA LEU A 15 0.83 -8.29 11.24
C LEU A 15 1.50 -8.67 9.91
N PHE A 16 2.00 -7.69 9.17
CA PHE A 16 2.56 -7.90 7.82
C PHE A 16 4.00 -7.44 7.67
N GLU A 17 4.47 -6.51 8.52
CA GLU A 17 5.74 -5.82 8.32
C GLU A 17 6.95 -6.76 8.23
N ASP A 18 6.90 -7.90 8.90
CA ASP A 18 7.95 -8.92 8.97
C ASP A 18 8.02 -9.82 7.72
N ILE A 19 6.97 -9.83 6.89
CA ILE A 19 6.91 -10.60 5.64
C ILE A 19 7.60 -9.83 4.51
N PHE A 20 7.63 -8.50 4.59
CA PHE A 20 8.27 -7.66 3.58
C PHE A 20 9.78 -7.60 3.80
N PRO A 21 10.58 -7.49 2.73
CA PRO A 21 12.01 -7.29 2.87
C PRO A 21 12.27 -5.95 3.57
N VAL A 22 13.33 -5.91 4.37
CA VAL A 22 13.81 -4.66 4.97
C VAL A 22 14.14 -3.69 3.85
N GLU A 23 13.55 -2.49 3.88
CA GLU A 23 13.85 -1.46 2.88
C GLU A 23 15.36 -1.20 2.86
N SER A 24 15.96 -1.33 1.69
CA SER A 24 17.40 -1.15 1.55
C SER A 24 17.79 0.27 1.92
N GLU A 25 18.67 0.43 2.93
CA GLU A 25 19.19 1.74 3.35
C GLU A 25 19.88 2.49 2.21
N LYS A 26 20.44 1.74 1.24
CA LYS A 26 21.08 2.29 0.05
C LYS A 26 20.04 2.53 -1.03
N ARG A 27 19.73 3.81 -1.24
CA ARG A 27 19.00 4.26 -2.43
C ARG A 27 19.80 3.86 -3.67
N GLY A 28 19.31 2.84 -4.40
CA GLY A 28 19.86 2.48 -5.70
C GLY A 28 19.72 3.62 -6.71
N LYS A 29 20.23 3.42 -7.93
CA LYS A 29 19.96 4.35 -9.04
C LYS A 29 18.46 4.31 -9.39
N GLY A 30 17.83 5.48 -9.51
CA GLY A 30 16.43 5.61 -9.97
C GLY A 30 15.50 6.22 -8.92
N MET A 31 14.19 6.10 -9.18
CA MET A 31 13.16 6.55 -8.25
C MET A 31 13.12 5.61 -7.03
N PRO A 32 12.88 6.13 -5.81
CA PRO A 32 12.63 5.28 -4.65
C PRO A 32 11.53 4.26 -4.92
N HIS A 33 11.67 3.09 -4.31
CA HIS A 33 10.58 2.13 -4.23
C HIS A 33 9.42 2.75 -3.44
N ALA A 34 8.18 2.38 -3.79
CA ALA A 34 7.02 2.80 -3.01
C ALA A 34 7.02 2.07 -1.65
N PRO A 35 6.62 2.72 -0.55
CA PRO A 35 6.54 2.04 0.74
C PRO A 35 5.62 0.81 0.67
N TYR A 36 6.08 -0.34 1.18
CA TYR A 36 5.33 -1.60 1.07
C TYR A 36 3.93 -1.51 1.67
N ARG A 37 3.76 -0.78 2.78
CA ARG A 37 2.46 -0.52 3.39
C ARG A 37 1.48 0.15 2.43
N HIS A 38 1.95 1.09 1.62
CA HIS A 38 1.08 1.81 0.68
C HIS A 38 0.65 0.89 -0.46
N VAL A 39 1.54 0.00 -0.92
CA VAL A 39 1.21 -1.03 -1.91
C VAL A 39 0.16 -1.99 -1.35
N LEU A 40 0.36 -2.48 -0.11
CA LEU A 40 -0.59 -3.38 0.53
C LEU A 40 -1.97 -2.71 0.75
N ASN A 41 -1.99 -1.46 1.22
CA ASN A 41 -3.24 -0.69 1.35
C ASN A 41 -3.98 -0.60 0.00
N SER A 42 -3.28 -0.27 -1.09
CA SER A 42 -3.87 -0.20 -2.42
C SER A 42 -4.49 -1.53 -2.86
N LEU A 43 -3.77 -2.64 -2.66
CA LEU A 43 -4.26 -3.98 -2.98
C LEU A 43 -5.50 -4.34 -2.16
N LEU A 44 -5.45 -4.16 -0.84
CA LEU A 44 -6.57 -4.46 0.05
C LEU A 44 -7.81 -3.63 -0.30
N TYR A 45 -7.65 -2.33 -0.58
CA TYR A 45 -8.77 -1.48 -0.98
C TYR A 45 -9.46 -2.00 -2.24
N ILE A 46 -8.68 -2.35 -3.27
CA ILE A 46 -9.22 -2.88 -4.53
C ILE A 46 -9.90 -4.22 -4.31
N LEU A 47 -9.31 -5.11 -3.52
CA LEU A 47 -9.88 -6.42 -3.22
C LEU A 47 -11.16 -6.34 -2.38
N ILE A 48 -11.23 -5.39 -1.44
CA ILE A 48 -12.41 -5.17 -0.59
C ILE A 48 -13.55 -4.49 -1.37
N THR A 49 -13.23 -3.50 -2.22
CA THR A 49 -14.24 -2.68 -2.90
C THR A 49 -14.60 -3.17 -4.30
N GLY A 50 -13.73 -3.96 -4.94
CA GLY A 50 -13.86 -4.37 -6.34
C GLY A 50 -13.71 -3.23 -7.35
N CYS A 51 -13.16 -2.07 -6.94
CA CYS A 51 -13.04 -0.92 -7.84
C CYS A 51 -11.94 -1.12 -8.90
N ARG A 52 -11.94 -0.30 -9.95
CA ARG A 52 -10.84 -0.29 -10.91
C ARG A 52 -9.62 0.39 -10.29
N TRP A 53 -8.43 0.07 -10.78
CA TRP A 53 -7.17 0.72 -10.37
C TRP A 53 -7.18 2.25 -10.47
N CYS A 54 -7.88 2.82 -11.45
CA CYS A 54 -7.98 4.28 -11.61
C CYS A 54 -8.90 4.95 -10.59
N ASP A 55 -9.74 4.17 -9.90
CA ASP A 55 -10.68 4.63 -8.89
C ASP A 55 -10.09 4.49 -7.47
N LEU A 56 -8.85 4.01 -7.35
CA LEU A 56 -8.13 3.97 -6.08
C LEU A 56 -8.01 5.41 -5.52
N PRO A 57 -8.27 5.62 -4.22
CA PRO A 57 -8.12 6.93 -3.60
C PRO A 57 -6.69 7.48 -3.77
N ARG A 58 -6.58 8.80 -3.84
CA ARG A 58 -5.30 9.50 -3.96
C ARG A 58 -4.90 10.05 -2.60
N GLY A 59 -3.60 10.03 -2.29
CA GLY A 59 -3.04 10.57 -1.05
C GLY A 59 -1.84 9.76 -0.59
N ASP A 60 -1.29 10.16 0.56
CA ASP A 60 -0.03 9.60 1.07
C ASP A 60 -0.17 8.17 1.61
N THR A 61 -1.38 7.63 1.74
CA THR A 61 -1.65 6.28 2.26
C THR A 61 -1.66 5.20 1.16
N TRP A 62 -1.70 5.62 -0.11
CA TRP A 62 -1.97 4.77 -1.27
C TRP A 62 -0.78 4.78 -2.23
N ALA A 63 -0.39 3.62 -2.74
CA ALA A 63 0.62 3.54 -3.79
C ALA A 63 0.04 3.93 -5.15
N SER A 64 0.91 4.39 -6.05
CA SER A 64 0.51 4.69 -7.43
C SER A 64 0.04 3.44 -8.17
N LYS A 65 -0.79 3.61 -9.21
CA LYS A 65 -1.18 2.49 -10.09
C LYS A 65 0.03 1.74 -10.64
N SER A 66 1.05 2.45 -11.10
CA SER A 66 2.29 1.86 -11.64
C SER A 66 3.16 1.16 -10.60
N SER A 67 2.96 1.44 -9.31
CA SER A 67 3.69 0.80 -8.22
C SER A 67 2.95 -0.40 -7.63
N SER A 68 1.68 -0.60 -7.99
CA SER A 68 0.79 -1.58 -7.36
C SER A 68 0.31 -2.68 -8.31
N HIS A 69 0.51 -2.52 -9.62
CA HIS A 69 0.22 -3.50 -10.68
C HIS A 69 1.53 -4.04 -11.27
#